data_AF-A0A1H4AML5-F1
#
_entry.id   AF-A0A1H4AML5-F1
#
_cell.length_a   1.000
_cell.length_b   1.000
_cell.length_c   1.000
_cell.angle_alpha   90.00
_cell.angle_beta   90.00
_cell.angle_gamma   90.00
#
_symmetry.space_group_name_H-M   'P 1'
#
loop_
_entity.id
_entity.type
_entity.pdbx_description
1 polymer ?
#
loop_
_entity_poly.entity_id
_entity_poly.type
_entity_poly.pdbx_seq_one_letter_code
_entity_poly.pdbx_strand_id
1 'polypeptide(L)'
;MADYIDKEQESVNKTFAGEKAKLSTMSFKEKLDYIWAYYKLHIFVVLMIIGVLGWGIHHALTYVQYKFFGMVINSSQYSTEVEEQMHDILGMEKHDGFSLTADLYTDEAYNMGGYGNKLDIYIMAGQLDFAFTDEEGIKHLVDMGAVRDLKDTVPDELLSKWQSEDLLYSMEVTDDDGITATYDVAVDISGSPIHEYFGLDDNTKYLLIAGLSESEEYMNNFYKLLEDIESK
;
A
#
# COMPACT_ATOMS: atom_id res chain seq x y z
N MET A 1 -62.75 57.45 -0.11
CA MET A 1 -61.63 57.94 -0.94
C MET A 1 -60.45 58.15 0.01
N ALA A 2 -59.29 57.54 -0.11
CA ALA A 2 -58.80 56.48 -0.98
C ALA A 2 -57.69 55.79 -0.17
N ASP A 3 -57.66 54.45 -0.16
CA ASP A 3 -56.49 53.70 0.31
C ASP A 3 -55.30 54.06 -0.57
N TYR A 4 -54.26 54.59 0.04
CA TYR A 4 -52.98 54.80 -0.64
C TYR A 4 -52.26 53.45 -0.65
N ILE A 5 -52.52 52.64 -1.67
CA ILE A 5 -51.75 51.42 -1.93
C ILE A 5 -50.50 51.84 -2.68
N ASP A 6 -49.38 51.89 -1.96
CA ASP A 6 -48.05 51.99 -2.55
C ASP A 6 -47.77 50.71 -3.36
N LYS A 7 -47.89 50.83 -4.70
CA LYS A 7 -47.71 49.74 -5.66
C LYS A 7 -46.31 49.70 -6.27
N GLU A 8 -45.29 50.28 -5.64
CA GLU A 8 -43.92 50.16 -6.15
C GLU A 8 -43.11 48.97 -5.60
N GLN A 9 -43.60 48.23 -4.60
CA GLN A 9 -42.78 47.18 -3.97
C GLN A 9 -42.93 45.75 -4.49
N GLU A 10 -43.86 45.43 -5.40
CA GLU A 10 -44.21 44.02 -5.64
C GLU A 10 -43.83 43.43 -7.01
N SER A 11 -43.05 44.12 -7.85
CA SER A 11 -42.62 43.50 -9.11
C SER A 11 -41.27 43.98 -9.62
N VAL A 12 -40.25 44.08 -8.75
CA VAL A 12 -38.89 43.97 -9.27
C VAL A 12 -38.73 42.51 -9.67
N ASN A 13 -38.97 42.27 -10.96
CA ASN A 13 -38.62 41.05 -11.67
C ASN A 13 -37.31 40.51 -11.08
N LYS A 14 -37.35 39.29 -10.53
CA LYS A 14 -36.14 38.52 -10.15
C LYS A 14 -35.39 38.10 -11.41
N THR A 15 -35.20 39.03 -12.35
CA THR A 15 -34.37 38.86 -13.51
C THR A 15 -32.95 39.18 -13.06
N PHE A 16 -32.00 38.38 -13.54
CA PHE A 16 -30.58 38.55 -13.27
C PHE A 16 -30.08 39.99 -13.53
N ALA A 17 -30.69 40.69 -14.49
CA ALA A 17 -30.42 42.09 -14.79
C ALA A 17 -30.83 43.07 -13.67
N GLY A 18 -31.96 42.83 -13.00
CA GLY A 18 -32.46 43.67 -11.89
C GLY A 18 -31.63 43.49 -10.62
N GLU A 19 -31.26 42.25 -10.30
CA GLU A 19 -30.37 41.97 -9.15
C GLU A 19 -28.97 42.54 -9.36
N LYS A 20 -28.43 42.45 -10.57
CA LYS A 20 -27.13 43.04 -10.94
C LYS A 20 -27.14 44.57 -10.81
N ALA A 21 -28.21 45.24 -11.25
CA ALA A 21 -28.36 46.69 -11.13
C ALA A 21 -28.44 47.12 -9.65
N LYS A 22 -29.21 46.40 -8.83
CA LYS A 22 -29.33 46.66 -7.38
C LYS A 22 -28.02 46.44 -6.62
N LEU A 23 -27.25 45.43 -6.99
CA LEU A 23 -25.92 45.21 -6.42
C LEU A 23 -24.95 46.32 -6.85
N SER A 24 -25.02 46.83 -8.09
CA SER A 24 -24.07 47.84 -8.58
C SER A 24 -24.10 49.16 -7.82
N THR A 25 -25.22 49.50 -7.17
CA THR A 25 -25.41 50.75 -6.41
C THR A 25 -25.00 50.66 -4.93
N MET A 26 -24.67 49.46 -4.43
CA MET A 26 -24.31 49.24 -3.02
C MET A 26 -22.82 49.42 -2.74
N SER A 27 -22.50 49.90 -1.54
CA SER A 27 -21.12 49.89 -1.01
C SER A 27 -20.64 48.44 -0.77
N PHE A 28 -19.32 48.24 -0.69
CA PHE A 28 -18.74 46.90 -0.53
C PHE A 28 -19.25 46.16 0.72
N LYS A 29 -19.46 46.89 1.82
CA LYS A 29 -19.98 46.31 3.08
C LYS A 29 -21.44 45.84 2.93
N GLU A 30 -22.29 46.67 2.32
CA GLU A 30 -23.71 46.35 2.11
C GLU A 30 -23.89 45.15 1.17
N LYS A 31 -23.00 44.99 0.18
CA LYS A 31 -22.96 43.80 -0.68
C LYS A 31 -22.68 42.52 0.10
N LEU A 32 -21.69 42.55 0.99
CA LEU A 32 -21.34 41.40 1.83
C LEU A 32 -22.47 41.05 2.80
N ASP A 33 -23.07 42.03 3.46
CA ASP A 33 -24.19 41.82 4.38
C ASP A 33 -25.42 41.25 3.63
N TYR A 34 -25.70 41.74 2.41
CA TYR A 34 -26.76 41.20 1.56
C TYR A 34 -26.47 39.75 1.12
N ILE A 35 -25.26 39.47 0.64
CA ILE A 35 -24.85 38.12 0.24
C ILE A 35 -24.95 37.18 1.43
N TRP A 36 -24.51 37.59 2.62
CA TRP A 36 -24.60 36.78 3.82
C TRP A 36 -26.05 36.52 4.25
N ALA A 37 -26.90 37.55 4.27
CA ALA A 37 -28.29 37.40 4.70
C ALA A 37 -29.09 36.45 3.81
N TYR A 38 -28.90 36.51 2.49
CA TYR A 38 -29.71 35.76 1.51
C TYR A 38 -29.04 34.48 0.99
N TYR A 39 -27.71 34.43 0.91
CA TYR A 39 -26.98 33.34 0.25
C TYR A 39 -26.12 32.51 1.18
N LYS A 40 -26.07 32.75 2.51
CA LYS A 40 -25.24 31.95 3.44
C LYS A 40 -25.41 30.43 3.26
N LEU A 41 -26.65 29.93 3.13
CA LEU A 41 -26.90 28.51 2.95
C LEU A 41 -26.40 28.00 1.58
N HIS A 42 -26.63 28.78 0.52
CA HIS A 42 -26.15 28.47 -0.82
C HIS A 42 -24.62 28.45 -0.88
N ILE A 43 -23.96 29.38 -0.17
CA ILE A 43 -22.49 29.42 -0.03
C ILE A 43 -21.99 28.13 0.65
N PHE A 44 -22.60 27.70 1.75
CA PHE A 44 -22.22 26.44 2.41
C PHE A 44 -22.41 25.22 1.50
N VAL A 45 -23.50 25.15 0.74
CA VAL A 45 -23.75 24.05 -0.21
C VAL A 45 -22.71 24.05 -1.34
N VAL A 46 -22.40 25.21 -1.92
CA VAL A 46 -21.37 25.32 -2.98
C VAL A 46 -20.00 24.93 -2.44
N LEU A 47 -19.62 25.38 -1.24
CA LEU A 47 -18.36 25.00 -0.61
C LEU A 47 -18.30 23.49 -0.32
N MET A 48 -19.40 22.88 0.12
CA MET A 48 -19.49 21.43 0.31
C MET A 48 -19.28 20.68 -1.02
N ILE A 49 -19.93 21.12 -2.10
CA ILE A 49 -19.77 20.53 -3.43
C ILE A 49 -18.31 20.64 -3.90
N ILE A 50 -17.70 21.81 -3.77
CA ILE A 50 -16.28 22.03 -4.12
C ILE A 50 -15.38 21.12 -3.27
N GLY A 51 -15.68 20.97 -1.98
CA GLY A 51 -14.93 20.09 -1.08
C GLY A 51 -15.02 18.62 -1.49
N VAL A 52 -16.22 18.12 -1.79
CA VAL A 52 -16.42 16.73 -2.24
C VAL A 52 -15.76 16.48 -3.58
N LEU A 53 -15.90 17.39 -4.55
CA LEU A 53 -15.23 17.27 -5.85
C LEU A 53 -13.71 17.34 -5.71
N GLY A 54 -13.21 18.26 -4.89
CA GLY A 54 -11.78 18.39 -4.61
C GLY A 54 -11.21 17.13 -3.96
N TRP A 55 -11.90 16.58 -2.95
CA TRP A 55 -11.52 15.32 -2.32
C TRP A 55 -11.57 14.14 -3.30
N GLY A 56 -12.62 14.02 -4.11
CA GLY A 56 -12.75 12.95 -5.09
C GLY A 56 -11.66 12.97 -6.16
N ILE A 57 -11.33 14.16 -6.69
CA ILE A 57 -10.23 14.33 -7.65
C ILE A 57 -8.89 14.03 -6.97
N HIS A 58 -8.64 14.57 -5.78
CA HIS A 58 -7.41 14.31 -5.05
C HIS A 58 -7.23 12.82 -4.78
N HIS A 59 -8.27 12.15 -4.27
CA HIS A 59 -8.26 10.73 -3.99
C HIS A 59 -8.04 9.92 -5.29
N ALA A 60 -8.76 10.20 -6.37
CA ALA A 60 -8.56 9.52 -7.65
C ALA A 60 -7.14 9.69 -8.22
N LEU A 61 -6.45 10.79 -7.90
CA LEU A 61 -5.08 11.03 -8.35
C LEU A 61 -4.01 10.44 -7.44
N THR A 62 -4.30 10.26 -6.15
CA THR A 62 -3.31 9.88 -5.12
C THR A 62 -3.57 8.52 -4.48
N TYR A 63 -4.68 7.87 -4.81
CA TYR A 63 -5.00 6.54 -4.31
C TYR A 63 -3.96 5.53 -4.81
N VAL A 64 -3.50 4.70 -3.89
CA VAL A 64 -2.61 3.56 -4.13
C VAL A 64 -3.22 2.34 -3.44
N GLN A 65 -3.36 1.25 -4.18
CA GLN A 65 -3.76 -0.05 -3.70
C GLN A 65 -2.52 -0.95 -3.64
N TYR A 66 -2.03 -1.22 -2.44
CA TYR A 66 -0.90 -2.14 -2.27
C TYR A 66 -1.31 -3.56 -2.69
N LYS A 67 -0.49 -4.19 -3.52
CA LYS A 67 -0.74 -5.50 -4.10
C LYS A 67 0.44 -6.47 -3.97
N PHE A 68 1.65 -5.99 -3.72
CA PHE A 68 2.83 -6.84 -3.57
C PHE A 68 3.62 -6.43 -2.34
N PHE A 69 3.95 -7.40 -1.48
CA PHE A 69 4.44 -7.17 -0.13
C PHE A 69 5.70 -7.97 0.17
N GLY A 70 6.80 -7.28 0.37
CA GLY A 70 8.02 -7.82 0.95
C GLY A 70 8.11 -7.52 2.44
N MET A 71 8.77 -8.40 3.19
CA MET A 71 9.15 -8.13 4.57
C MET A 71 10.65 -8.31 4.79
N VAL A 72 11.20 -7.53 5.72
CA VAL A 72 12.50 -7.79 6.33
C VAL A 72 12.24 -8.12 7.80
N ILE A 73 12.45 -9.37 8.15
CA ILE A 73 12.18 -9.90 9.49
C ILE A 73 13.49 -9.98 10.28
N ASN A 74 13.42 -9.61 11.55
CA ASN A 74 14.55 -9.50 12.48
C ASN A 74 15.64 -8.52 12.05
N SER A 75 15.30 -7.57 11.18
CA SER A 75 16.15 -6.45 10.81
C SER A 75 15.32 -5.22 10.44
N SER A 76 15.96 -4.06 10.54
CA SER A 76 15.46 -2.77 10.08
C SER A 76 16.14 -2.31 8.78
N GLN A 77 17.14 -3.07 8.30
CA GLN A 77 18.05 -2.62 7.27
C GLN A 77 17.63 -3.14 5.89
N TYR A 78 17.38 -2.19 4.99
CA TYR A 78 17.18 -2.44 3.56
C TYR A 78 17.44 -1.16 2.77
N SER A 79 17.55 -1.28 1.45
CA SER A 79 17.70 -0.16 0.52
C SER A 79 16.35 0.50 0.24
N THR A 80 16.11 1.66 0.85
CA THR A 80 14.93 2.48 0.58
C THR A 80 14.89 3.00 -0.86
N GLU A 81 16.05 3.22 -1.48
CA GLU A 81 16.13 3.58 -2.90
C GLU A 81 15.60 2.45 -3.80
N VAL A 82 15.89 1.20 -3.46
CA VAL A 82 15.37 0.04 -4.20
C VAL A 82 13.87 -0.07 -4.00
N GLU A 83 13.38 0.05 -2.76
CA GLU A 83 11.93 0.09 -2.47
C GLU A 83 11.21 1.16 -3.31
N GLU A 84 11.75 2.37 -3.39
CA GLU A 84 11.18 3.46 -4.20
C GLU A 84 11.13 3.14 -5.70
N GLN A 85 12.08 2.35 -6.21
CA GLN A 85 12.16 1.93 -7.61
C GLN A 85 11.32 0.68 -7.92
N MET A 86 10.91 -0.09 -6.90
CA MET A 86 10.23 -1.37 -7.09
C MET A 86 8.92 -1.26 -7.87
N HIS A 87 8.19 -0.15 -7.75
CA HIS A 87 7.00 0.08 -8.56
C HIS A 87 7.30 -0.04 -10.05
N ASP A 88 8.38 0.60 -10.52
CA ASP A 88 8.76 0.60 -11.92
C ASP A 88 9.42 -0.72 -12.33
N ILE A 89 10.24 -1.31 -11.45
CA ILE A 89 10.91 -2.59 -11.68
C ILE A 89 9.89 -3.73 -11.85
N LEU A 90 8.87 -3.76 -10.98
CA LEU A 90 7.80 -4.75 -11.06
C LEU A 90 6.77 -4.44 -12.16
N GLY A 91 6.89 -3.30 -12.84
CA GLY A 91 5.99 -2.88 -13.91
C GLY A 91 4.57 -2.62 -13.41
N MET A 92 4.42 -2.07 -12.21
CA MET A 92 3.12 -1.90 -11.56
C MET A 92 2.24 -0.88 -12.29
N GLU A 93 0.92 -1.13 -12.25
CA GLU A 93 -0.05 -0.12 -12.70
C GLU A 93 0.04 1.13 -11.83
N LYS A 94 -0.29 2.29 -12.41
CA LYS A 94 -0.19 3.61 -11.76
C LYS A 94 -0.74 3.70 -10.33
N HIS A 95 -1.80 2.94 -10.04
CA HIS A 95 -2.48 2.97 -8.75
C HIS A 95 -2.19 1.73 -7.89
N ASP A 96 -1.29 0.86 -8.33
CA ASP A 96 -0.85 -0.29 -7.57
C ASP A 96 0.39 0.08 -6.74
N GLY A 97 0.55 -0.56 -5.59
CA GLY A 97 1.61 -0.26 -4.63
C GLY A 97 2.42 -1.48 -4.26
N PHE A 98 3.72 -1.28 -4.15
CA PHE A 98 4.66 -2.18 -3.51
C PHE A 98 4.96 -1.69 -2.09
N SER A 99 5.15 -2.61 -1.15
CA SER A 99 5.64 -2.29 0.20
C SER A 99 6.72 -3.27 0.61
N LEU A 100 7.85 -2.76 1.09
CA LEU A 100 8.87 -3.54 1.79
C LEU A 100 8.89 -3.11 3.26
N THR A 101 8.31 -3.93 4.13
CA THR A 101 8.18 -3.58 5.55
C THR A 101 9.28 -4.22 6.39
N ALA A 102 10.05 -3.40 7.11
CA ALA A 102 11.06 -3.84 8.08
C ALA A 102 10.61 -3.56 9.53
N ASP A 103 11.53 -3.75 10.50
CA ASP A 103 11.27 -3.61 11.94
C ASP A 103 10.19 -4.60 12.46
N LEU A 104 10.08 -5.75 11.79
CA LEU A 104 9.22 -6.87 12.17
C LEU A 104 10.10 -7.93 12.83
N TYR A 105 9.83 -8.24 14.09
CA TYR A 105 10.66 -9.10 14.94
C TYR A 105 9.82 -10.27 15.43
N THR A 106 10.41 -11.46 15.42
CA THR A 106 9.81 -12.67 15.99
C THR A 106 9.77 -12.62 17.52
N ASP A 107 10.71 -11.91 18.14
CA ASP A 107 10.70 -11.67 19.59
C ASP A 107 9.57 -10.70 19.96
N GLU A 108 8.59 -11.23 20.70
CA GLU A 108 7.43 -10.50 21.20
C GLU A 108 7.81 -9.25 22.02
N ALA A 109 8.94 -9.26 22.72
CA ALA A 109 9.38 -8.12 23.53
C ALA A 109 9.67 -6.86 22.69
N TYR A 110 10.08 -7.07 21.43
CA TYR A 110 10.40 -6.00 20.48
C TYR A 110 9.24 -5.66 19.54
N ASN A 111 8.26 -6.57 19.39
CA ASN A 111 7.18 -6.43 18.41
C ASN A 111 5.75 -6.38 18.98
N MET A 112 5.59 -6.28 20.31
CA MET A 112 4.28 -6.11 20.94
C MET A 112 3.68 -4.72 20.70
N GLY A 113 2.55 -4.69 19.97
CA GLY A 113 1.58 -3.60 19.98
C GLY A 113 0.43 -3.84 20.97
N GLY A 114 -0.49 -2.89 21.09
CA GLY A 114 -1.67 -3.00 21.97
C GLY A 114 -2.68 -4.10 21.58
N TYR A 115 -2.50 -4.76 20.43
CA TYR A 115 -3.43 -5.75 19.86
C TYR A 115 -2.77 -7.05 19.37
N GLY A 116 -1.48 -7.28 19.62
CA GLY A 116 -0.74 -8.47 19.16
C GLY A 116 0.63 -8.14 18.56
N ASN A 117 1.35 -9.16 18.11
CA ASN A 117 2.60 -9.00 17.36
C ASN A 117 2.29 -8.39 15.98
N LYS A 118 2.99 -7.32 15.60
CA LYS A 118 2.78 -6.62 14.32
C LYS A 118 3.03 -7.56 13.12
N LEU A 119 4.08 -8.38 13.16
CA LEU A 119 4.41 -9.36 12.11
C LEU A 119 3.20 -10.28 11.81
N ASP A 120 2.64 -10.89 12.85
CA ASP A 120 1.50 -11.80 12.72
C ASP A 120 0.29 -11.12 12.07
N ILE A 121 0.03 -9.86 12.40
CA ILE A 121 -1.09 -9.09 11.83
C ILE A 121 -0.93 -8.94 10.32
N TYR A 122 0.27 -8.61 9.82
CA TYR A 122 0.51 -8.48 8.38
C TYR A 122 0.34 -9.83 7.67
N ILE A 123 0.87 -10.91 8.23
CA ILE A 123 0.76 -12.24 7.65
C ILE A 123 -0.71 -12.69 7.60
N MET A 124 -1.46 -12.56 8.70
CA MET A 124 -2.89 -12.90 8.76
C MET A 124 -3.74 -12.03 7.82
N ALA A 125 -3.29 -10.82 7.48
CA ALA A 125 -3.92 -9.96 6.49
C ALA A 125 -3.59 -10.34 5.03
N GLY A 126 -2.76 -11.38 4.81
CA GLY A 126 -2.31 -11.80 3.48
C GLY A 126 -1.23 -10.90 2.88
N GLN A 127 -0.55 -10.09 3.69
CA GLN A 127 0.42 -9.08 3.24
C GLN A 127 1.86 -9.60 3.27
N LEU A 128 2.07 -10.85 2.81
CA LEU A 128 3.40 -11.46 2.71
C LEU A 128 3.54 -12.21 1.38
N ASP A 129 4.32 -11.68 0.45
CA ASP A 129 4.68 -12.37 -0.78
C ASP A 129 6.07 -12.98 -0.72
N PHE A 130 7.01 -12.26 -0.12
CA PHE A 130 8.35 -12.75 0.17
C PHE A 130 8.88 -12.14 1.46
N ALA A 131 9.85 -12.80 2.09
CA ALA A 131 10.56 -12.28 3.25
C ALA A 131 12.07 -12.45 3.12
N PHE A 132 12.80 -11.44 3.53
CA PHE A 132 14.21 -11.54 3.89
C PHE A 132 14.31 -11.73 5.40
N THR A 133 15.02 -12.76 5.85
CA THR A 133 15.00 -13.16 7.27
C THR A 133 16.22 -13.96 7.71
N ASP A 134 16.35 -14.17 9.02
CA ASP A 134 17.19 -15.20 9.63
C ASP A 134 16.42 -16.52 9.85
N GLU A 135 17.09 -17.51 10.44
CA GLU A 135 16.52 -18.84 10.76
C GLU A 135 15.31 -18.75 11.71
N GLU A 136 15.32 -17.81 12.67
CA GLU A 136 14.22 -17.64 13.61
C GLU A 136 12.95 -17.16 12.90
N GLY A 137 13.08 -16.23 11.96
CA GLY A 137 11.94 -15.80 11.15
C GLY A 137 11.43 -16.87 10.19
N ILE A 138 12.30 -17.72 9.61
CA ILE A 138 11.81 -18.90 8.85
C ILE A 138 10.97 -19.78 9.76
N LYS A 139 11.49 -20.13 10.94
CA LYS A 139 10.77 -20.99 11.89
C LYS A 139 9.42 -20.39 12.29
N HIS A 140 9.37 -19.09 12.56
CA HIS A 140 8.12 -18.39 12.87
C HIS A 140 7.11 -18.47 11.72
N LEU A 141 7.56 -18.28 10.47
CA LEU A 141 6.70 -18.37 9.29
C LEU A 141 6.20 -19.80 9.05
N VAL A 142 7.03 -20.82 9.30
CA VAL A 142 6.64 -22.23 9.26
C VAL A 142 5.59 -22.52 10.34
N ASP A 143 5.82 -22.07 11.58
CA ASP A 143 4.89 -22.24 12.70
C ASP A 143 3.53 -21.55 12.43
N MET A 144 3.54 -20.46 11.66
CA MET A 144 2.34 -19.77 11.21
C MET A 144 1.65 -20.40 9.99
N GLY A 145 2.24 -21.42 9.36
CA GLY A 145 1.73 -22.00 8.11
C GLY A 145 1.83 -21.04 6.91
N ALA A 146 2.70 -20.03 6.98
CA ALA A 146 2.84 -18.98 5.97
C ALA A 146 3.93 -19.30 4.92
N VAL A 147 4.22 -20.58 4.70
CA VAL A 147 5.28 -21.07 3.81
C VAL A 147 4.72 -21.98 2.73
N ARG A 148 5.46 -22.11 1.63
CA ARG A 148 5.18 -23.05 0.54
C ARG A 148 6.47 -23.76 0.15
N ASP A 149 6.36 -24.94 -0.47
CA ASP A 149 7.53 -25.58 -1.08
C ASP A 149 7.94 -24.77 -2.32
N LEU A 150 9.21 -24.36 -2.37
CA LEU A 150 9.74 -23.60 -3.50
C LEU A 150 9.54 -24.32 -4.84
N LYS A 151 9.48 -25.66 -4.83
CA LYS A 151 9.17 -26.48 -6.02
C LYS A 151 7.82 -26.14 -6.67
N ASP A 152 6.87 -25.65 -5.88
CA ASP A 152 5.53 -25.34 -6.36
C ASP A 152 5.34 -23.86 -6.69
N THR A 153 6.24 -22.99 -6.21
CA THR A 153 6.08 -21.53 -6.32
C THR A 153 7.08 -20.87 -7.27
N VAL A 154 8.30 -21.41 -7.36
CA VAL A 154 9.42 -20.76 -8.06
C VAL A 154 9.59 -21.37 -9.46
N PRO A 155 9.94 -20.57 -10.48
CA PRO A 155 10.28 -21.08 -11.80
C PRO A 155 11.43 -22.11 -11.79
N ASP A 156 11.34 -23.12 -12.66
CA ASP A 156 12.31 -24.21 -12.77
C ASP A 156 13.77 -23.74 -12.94
N GLU A 157 13.99 -22.62 -13.62
CA GLU A 157 15.32 -22.06 -13.88
C GLU A 157 16.01 -21.58 -12.60
N LEU A 158 15.33 -20.72 -11.82
CA LEU A 158 15.80 -20.28 -10.50
C LEU A 158 15.99 -21.46 -9.55
N LEU A 159 15.00 -22.35 -9.48
CA LEU A 159 15.03 -23.51 -8.60
C LEU A 159 16.23 -24.42 -8.92
N SER A 160 16.46 -24.71 -10.20
CA SER A 160 17.58 -25.54 -10.63
C SER A 160 18.93 -24.90 -10.29
N LYS A 161 19.04 -23.57 -10.43
CA LYS A 161 20.25 -22.83 -10.04
C LYS A 161 20.51 -22.97 -8.54
N TRP A 162 19.55 -22.59 -7.70
CA TRP A 162 19.70 -22.65 -6.24
C TRP A 162 19.96 -24.07 -5.73
N GLN A 163 19.35 -25.07 -6.35
CA GLN A 163 19.63 -26.47 -6.04
C GLN A 163 21.06 -26.88 -6.43
N SER A 164 21.56 -26.44 -7.58
CA SER A 164 22.91 -26.78 -8.04
C SER A 164 24.02 -26.15 -7.19
N GLU A 165 23.70 -25.04 -6.52
CA GLU A 165 24.59 -24.28 -5.65
C GLU A 165 24.44 -24.63 -4.16
N ASP A 166 23.58 -25.62 -3.83
CA ASP A 166 23.30 -26.07 -2.45
C ASP A 166 22.77 -24.96 -1.53
N LEU A 167 21.91 -24.08 -2.09
CA LEU A 167 21.37 -22.90 -1.39
C LEU A 167 19.98 -23.13 -0.79
N LEU A 168 19.33 -24.27 -1.05
CA LEU A 168 17.98 -24.53 -0.55
C LEU A 168 18.00 -24.84 0.95
N TYR A 169 17.11 -24.19 1.70
CA TYR A 169 16.89 -24.43 3.12
C TYR A 169 15.59 -25.19 3.34
N SER A 170 15.70 -26.44 3.81
CA SER A 170 14.55 -27.33 4.00
C SER A 170 14.11 -27.43 5.45
N MET A 171 12.80 -27.53 5.68
CA MET A 171 12.21 -27.75 7.01
C MET A 171 11.08 -28.79 6.95
N GLU A 172 10.80 -29.42 8.09
CA GLU A 172 9.55 -30.17 8.27
C GLU A 172 8.40 -29.17 8.43
N VAL A 173 7.41 -29.27 7.54
CA VAL A 173 6.20 -28.46 7.54
C VAL A 173 5.02 -29.39 7.76
N THR A 174 4.12 -29.02 8.66
CA THR A 174 2.88 -29.75 8.90
C THR A 174 1.73 -28.94 8.33
N ASP A 175 0.98 -29.54 7.41
CA ASP A 175 -0.17 -28.88 6.79
C ASP A 175 -1.41 -28.86 7.73
N ASP A 176 -2.48 -28.21 7.28
CA ASP A 176 -3.74 -28.08 8.01
C ASP A 176 -4.41 -29.44 8.32
N ASP A 177 -4.10 -30.47 7.52
CA ASP A 177 -4.59 -31.84 7.72
C ASP A 177 -3.72 -32.65 8.71
N GLY A 178 -2.65 -32.04 9.24
CA GLY A 178 -1.71 -32.65 10.17
C GLY A 178 -0.67 -33.56 9.51
N ILE A 179 -0.51 -33.47 8.19
CA ILE A 179 0.48 -34.23 7.43
C ILE A 179 1.81 -33.48 7.44
N THR A 180 2.85 -34.13 7.95
CA THR A 180 4.21 -33.57 7.94
C THR A 180 4.98 -34.03 6.70
N ALA A 181 5.57 -33.06 5.99
CA ALA A 181 6.45 -33.29 4.86
C ALA A 181 7.67 -32.36 4.94
N THR A 182 8.75 -32.71 4.23
CA THR A 182 9.92 -31.84 4.11
C THR A 182 9.76 -30.94 2.90
N TYR A 183 9.72 -29.63 3.14
CA TYR A 183 9.64 -28.60 2.09
C TYR A 183 10.97 -27.85 2.00
N ASP A 184 11.34 -27.43 0.80
CA ASP A 184 12.35 -26.39 0.62
C ASP A 184 11.64 -25.05 0.82
N VAL A 185 11.85 -24.40 1.97
CA VAL A 185 11.02 -23.26 2.41
C VAL A 185 11.70 -21.92 2.17
N ALA A 186 13.03 -21.90 2.01
CA ALA A 186 13.79 -20.68 1.77
C ALA A 186 15.07 -20.97 0.99
N VAL A 187 15.76 -19.91 0.60
CA VAL A 187 17.04 -19.93 -0.11
C VAL A 187 18.05 -19.12 0.69
N ASP A 188 19.24 -19.66 0.91
CA ASP A 188 20.39 -18.93 1.46
C ASP A 188 20.88 -17.90 0.44
N ILE A 189 20.75 -16.63 0.79
CA ILE A 189 21.17 -15.47 0.00
C ILE A 189 22.39 -14.75 0.60
N SER A 190 23.03 -15.32 1.64
CA SER A 190 24.15 -14.66 2.34
C SER A 190 25.36 -14.39 1.44
N GLY A 191 25.55 -15.21 0.41
CA GLY A 191 26.57 -15.01 -0.64
C GLY A 191 26.02 -14.45 -1.94
N SER A 192 24.72 -14.15 -2.02
CA SER A 192 24.06 -13.74 -3.27
C SER A 192 24.16 -12.21 -3.49
N PRO A 193 24.25 -11.76 -4.76
CA PRO A 193 24.11 -10.33 -5.10
C PRO A 193 22.77 -9.72 -4.64
N ILE A 194 21.75 -10.54 -4.36
CA ILE A 194 20.48 -10.11 -3.75
C ILE A 194 20.72 -9.32 -2.47
N HIS A 195 21.68 -9.75 -1.64
CA HIS A 195 21.96 -9.14 -0.35
C HIS A 195 22.42 -7.67 -0.50
N GLU A 196 23.36 -7.41 -1.41
CA GLU A 196 23.82 -6.06 -1.72
C GLU A 196 22.72 -5.26 -2.44
N TYR A 197 22.03 -5.88 -3.40
CA TYR A 197 20.98 -5.22 -4.16
C TYR A 197 19.88 -4.67 -3.26
N PHE A 198 19.37 -5.46 -2.31
CA PHE A 198 18.35 -5.02 -1.36
C PHE A 198 18.92 -4.30 -0.13
N GLY A 199 20.25 -4.11 -0.05
CA GLY A 199 20.89 -3.41 1.06
C GLY A 199 20.72 -4.09 2.42
N LEU A 200 20.65 -5.42 2.44
CA LEU A 200 20.40 -6.21 3.64
C LEU A 200 21.63 -6.23 4.57
N ASP A 201 21.42 -6.57 5.84
CA ASP A 201 22.49 -6.77 6.82
C ASP A 201 22.89 -8.24 6.96
N ASP A 202 24.07 -8.50 7.55
CA ASP A 202 24.63 -9.84 7.68
C ASP A 202 23.77 -10.83 8.50
N ASN A 203 22.76 -10.34 9.24
CA ASN A 203 21.82 -11.22 9.95
C ASN A 203 20.77 -11.79 9.00
N THR A 204 20.47 -11.08 7.92
CA THR A 204 19.42 -11.39 6.96
C THR A 204 19.94 -12.34 5.88
N LYS A 205 19.88 -13.64 6.16
CA LYS A 205 20.54 -14.67 5.34
C LYS A 205 19.64 -15.38 4.34
N TYR A 206 18.33 -15.33 4.53
CA TYR A 206 17.41 -16.16 3.76
C TYR A 206 16.36 -15.34 3.03
N LEU A 207 16.05 -15.78 1.82
CA LEU A 207 14.87 -15.37 1.06
C LEU A 207 13.82 -16.47 1.14
N LEU A 208 12.63 -16.13 1.61
CA LEU A 208 11.46 -17.00 1.64
C LEU A 208 10.39 -16.47 0.69
N ILE A 209 9.69 -17.38 -0.01
CA ILE A 209 8.60 -17.08 -0.94
C ILE A 209 7.29 -17.63 -0.35
N ALA A 210 6.29 -16.76 -0.17
CA ALA A 210 5.00 -17.09 0.42
C ALA A 210 3.82 -16.87 -0.54
N GLY A 211 3.83 -15.76 -1.27
CA GLY A 211 2.82 -15.41 -2.28
C GLY A 211 1.39 -15.27 -1.76
N LEU A 212 1.19 -14.67 -0.57
CA LEU A 212 -0.14 -14.57 0.05
C LEU A 212 -1.04 -13.49 -0.55
N SER A 213 -0.49 -12.52 -1.30
CA SER A 213 -1.30 -11.44 -1.90
C SER A 213 -2.09 -11.87 -3.14
N GLU A 214 -1.79 -13.06 -3.69
CA GLU A 214 -2.32 -13.60 -4.94
C GLU A 214 -1.99 -12.74 -6.19
N SER A 215 -1.02 -11.84 -6.11
CA SER A 215 -0.55 -11.02 -7.24
C SER A 215 0.42 -11.77 -8.15
N GLU A 216 -0.07 -12.75 -8.91
CA GLU A 216 0.74 -13.60 -9.79
C GLU A 216 1.61 -12.81 -10.78
N GLU A 217 1.07 -11.73 -11.36
CA GLU A 217 1.82 -10.89 -12.31
C GLU A 217 3.07 -10.27 -11.67
N TYR A 218 2.92 -9.66 -10.49
CA TYR A 218 4.02 -9.02 -9.77
C TYR A 218 5.00 -10.03 -9.19
N MET A 219 4.51 -11.19 -8.74
CA MET A 219 5.37 -12.30 -8.33
C MET A 219 6.25 -12.78 -9.49
N ASN A 220 5.69 -12.94 -10.70
CA ASN A 220 6.47 -13.34 -11.87
C ASN A 220 7.51 -12.28 -12.27
N ASN A 221 7.21 -10.99 -12.14
CA ASN A 221 8.18 -9.94 -12.39
C ASN A 221 9.25 -9.88 -11.30
N PHE A 222 8.91 -10.21 -10.06
CA PHE A 222 9.88 -10.37 -8.99
C PHE A 222 10.83 -11.53 -9.25
N TYR A 223 10.36 -12.69 -9.74
CA TYR A 223 11.27 -13.78 -10.14
C TYR A 223 12.26 -13.36 -11.23
N LYS A 224 11.80 -12.64 -12.26
CA LYS A 224 12.71 -12.11 -13.29
C LYS A 224 13.75 -11.15 -12.70
N LEU A 225 13.35 -10.32 -11.74
CA LEU A 225 14.29 -9.45 -11.02
C LEU A 225 15.35 -10.29 -10.30
N LEU A 226 14.97 -11.35 -9.60
CA LEU A 226 15.90 -12.25 -8.93
C LEU A 226 16.88 -12.88 -9.94
N GLU A 227 16.39 -13.38 -11.07
CA GLU A 227 17.21 -13.93 -12.17
C GLU A 227 18.22 -12.90 -12.71
N ASP A 228 17.76 -11.66 -12.93
CA ASP A 228 18.60 -10.56 -13.43
C ASP A 228 19.67 -10.11 -12.42
N ILE A 229 19.40 -10.23 -11.11
CA ILE A 229 20.38 -9.95 -10.05
C ILE A 229 21.40 -11.09 -9.96
N GLU A 230 20.90 -12.32 -9.96
CA GLU A 230 21.66 -13.56 -9.80
C GLU A 230 22.57 -13.88 -11.01
N SER A 231 22.32 -13.28 -12.16
CA SER A 231 23.13 -13.45 -13.38
C SER A 231 24.31 -12.48 -13.51
N LYS A 232 24.46 -11.52 -12.57
CA LYS A 232 25.55 -10.52 -12.55
C LYS A 232 26.78 -11.02 -11.80
#